data_AF-A0A3C1GWC0-F1
#
_entry.id   AF-A0A3C1GWC0-F1
#
_cell.length_a   1.000
_cell.length_b   1.000
_cell.length_c   1.000
_cell.angle_alpha   90.00
_cell.angle_beta   90.00
_cell.angle_gamma   90.00
#
_symmetry.space_group_name_H-M   'P 1'
#
loop_
_entity.id
_entity.type
_entity.pdbx_description
1 polymer ?
#
loop_
_entity_poly.entity_id
_entity_poly.type
_entity_poly.pdbx_seq_one_letter_code
_entity_poly.pdbx_strand_id
1 'polypeptide(L)'
;VVLGTIFSYDVNYDGLNPTDVSVTVQDNDQVVTPLSIVSSNPEDGSLNVPWGVTLTITFSENIQVAENIGKVIIDNAGVLYGYTYKVRGTTLYLNPKGNFQYNSLCIITLPMGVVKSLSGSSISNDYSYSFRVKAKR
;
A
#
# COMPACT_ATOMS: atom_id res chain seq x y z
N VAL A 1 34.39 -12.22 -36.16
CA VAL A 1 34.62 -12.71 -34.79
C VAL A 1 35.91 -13.51 -34.82
N VAL A 2 36.95 -13.06 -34.11
CA VAL A 2 38.21 -13.80 -34.00
C VAL A 2 38.05 -14.77 -32.83
N LEU A 3 38.15 -16.07 -33.08
CA LEU A 3 38.16 -17.10 -32.03
C LEU A 3 39.63 -17.34 -31.67
N GLY A 4 40.08 -16.72 -30.58
CA GLY A 4 41.38 -16.99 -29.97
C GLY A 4 41.27 -18.13 -28.96
N THR A 5 42.29 -18.98 -28.91
CA THR A 5 42.43 -20.07 -27.92
C THR A 5 42.66 -19.49 -26.53
N ILE A 6 41.90 -19.94 -25.53
CA ILE A 6 42.10 -19.62 -24.10
C ILE A 6 43.07 -20.62 -23.47
N PHE A 7 44.00 -20.13 -22.65
CA PHE A 7 44.93 -20.95 -21.85
C PHE A 7 44.66 -20.71 -20.36
N SER A 8 44.76 -21.75 -19.54
CA SER A 8 44.70 -21.66 -18.07
C SER A 8 46.10 -21.84 -17.48
N TYR A 9 46.44 -21.08 -16.43
CA TYR A 9 47.71 -21.21 -15.70
C TYR A 9 47.63 -22.21 -14.53
N ASP A 10 46.48 -22.83 -14.30
CA ASP A 10 46.32 -23.93 -13.34
C ASP A 10 46.64 -25.26 -14.02
N VAL A 11 47.71 -25.92 -13.56
CA VAL A 11 48.24 -27.17 -14.13
C VAL A 11 47.23 -28.33 -14.15
N ASN A 12 46.17 -28.28 -13.34
CA ASN A 12 45.14 -29.31 -13.31
C ASN A 12 44.05 -29.13 -14.39
N TYR A 13 44.01 -27.98 -15.07
CA TYR A 13 42.97 -27.60 -16.04
C TYR A 13 43.53 -27.07 -17.37
N ASP A 14 44.84 -27.20 -17.61
CA ASP A 14 45.46 -26.87 -18.90
C ASP A 14 44.93 -27.81 -20.00
N GLY A 15 44.45 -27.22 -21.11
CA GLY A 15 43.91 -27.95 -22.26
C GLY A 15 42.51 -28.57 -22.08
N LEU A 16 41.85 -28.43 -20.92
CA LEU A 16 40.45 -28.80 -20.76
C LEU A 16 39.57 -27.62 -21.19
N ASN A 17 38.65 -27.85 -22.15
CA ASN A 17 37.50 -26.97 -22.34
C ASN A 17 36.49 -27.36 -21.26
N PRO A 18 36.40 -26.65 -20.11
CA PRO A 18 35.31 -26.90 -19.19
C PRO A 18 34.00 -26.72 -19.95
N THR A 19 33.04 -27.61 -19.74
CA THR A 19 31.67 -27.39 -20.17
C THR A 19 31.25 -26.01 -19.67
N ASP A 20 30.87 -25.15 -20.61
CA ASP A 20 30.59 -23.73 -20.43
C ASP A 20 29.91 -23.46 -19.07
N VAL A 21 30.58 -22.71 -18.20
CA VAL A 21 30.01 -22.31 -16.91
C VAL A 21 28.95 -21.26 -17.26
N SER A 22 27.70 -21.70 -17.36
CA SER A 22 26.58 -20.78 -17.57
C SER A 22 26.44 -19.90 -16.32
N VAL A 23 26.99 -18.70 -16.37
CA VAL A 23 26.71 -17.64 -15.39
C VAL A 23 25.30 -17.15 -15.67
N THR A 24 24.34 -17.55 -14.84
CA THR A 24 23.00 -16.97 -14.88
C THR A 24 22.99 -15.73 -14.01
N VAL A 25 23.04 -14.55 -14.63
CA VAL A 25 22.73 -13.30 -13.92
C VAL A 25 21.21 -13.22 -13.83
N GLN A 26 20.65 -13.64 -12.70
CA GLN A 26 19.28 -13.27 -12.37
C GLN A 26 19.30 -11.82 -11.88
N ASP A 27 19.23 -10.89 -12.81
CA ASP A 27 18.85 -9.52 -12.48
C ASP A 27 17.36 -9.54 -12.06
N ASN A 28 17.11 -9.43 -10.76
CA ASN A 28 15.77 -9.46 -10.16
C ASN A 28 15.36 -8.07 -9.66
N ASP A 29 15.87 -7.02 -10.30
CA ASP A 29 15.55 -5.64 -9.93
C ASP A 29 14.06 -5.36 -10.16
N GLN A 30 13.32 -5.35 -9.07
CA GLN A 30 11.91 -4.99 -9.08
C GLN A 30 11.78 -3.47 -9.20
N VAL A 31 11.12 -2.99 -10.25
CA VAL A 31 10.80 -1.56 -10.36
C VAL A 31 9.77 -1.20 -9.29
N VAL A 32 10.16 -0.32 -8.37
CA VAL A 32 9.34 0.13 -7.24
C VAL A 32 8.90 1.57 -7.49
N THR A 33 7.64 1.77 -7.86
CA THR A 33 7.02 3.08 -8.07
C THR A 33 6.41 3.62 -6.77
N PRO A 34 6.50 4.93 -6.48
CA PRO A 34 5.94 5.49 -5.25
C PRO A 34 4.41 5.34 -5.18
N LEU A 35 3.92 4.82 -4.05
CA LEU A 35 2.49 4.73 -3.79
C LEU A 35 1.97 6.09 -3.28
N SER A 36 0.94 6.63 -3.92
CA SER A 36 0.27 7.86 -3.49
C SER A 36 -1.24 7.65 -3.32
N ILE A 37 -1.87 8.57 -2.60
CA ILE A 37 -3.32 8.60 -2.42
C ILE A 37 -3.91 9.52 -3.49
N VAL A 38 -4.90 9.02 -4.20
CA VAL A 38 -5.59 9.72 -5.29
C VAL A 38 -6.84 10.42 -4.77
N SER A 39 -7.63 9.75 -3.92
CA SER A 39 -8.86 10.31 -3.37
C SER A 39 -9.36 9.55 -2.14
N SER A 40 -10.25 10.19 -1.39
CA SER A 40 -11.05 9.57 -0.33
C SER A 40 -12.54 9.77 -0.60
N ASN A 41 -13.35 8.86 -0.09
CA ASN A 41 -14.79 9.08 0.06
C ASN A 41 -15.20 8.66 1.48
N PRO A 42 -15.78 9.56 2.28
CA PRO A 42 -16.00 10.98 2.01
C PRO A 42 -14.70 11.75 1.67
N GLU A 43 -14.82 12.76 0.81
CA GLU A 43 -13.70 13.67 0.52
C GLU A 43 -13.37 14.50 1.76
N ASP A 44 -12.12 14.93 1.90
CA ASP A 44 -11.71 15.80 3.00
C ASP A 44 -12.56 17.09 3.04
N GLY A 45 -13.02 17.45 4.23
CA GLY A 45 -13.90 18.59 4.46
C GLY A 45 -15.37 18.38 4.08
N SER A 46 -15.76 17.19 3.61
CA SER A 46 -17.16 16.90 3.23
C SER A 46 -18.15 17.19 4.35
N LEU A 47 -19.30 17.76 3.99
CA LEU A 47 -20.41 18.04 4.89
C LEU A 47 -21.58 17.09 4.67
N ASN A 48 -22.46 16.96 5.67
CA ASN A 48 -23.71 16.20 5.59
C ASN A 48 -23.55 14.72 5.22
N VAL A 49 -22.43 14.11 5.60
CA VAL A 49 -22.16 12.70 5.34
C VAL A 49 -23.14 11.80 6.11
N PRO A 50 -23.71 10.74 5.50
CA PRO A 50 -24.55 9.78 6.21
C PRO A 50 -23.82 9.12 7.39
N TRP A 51 -24.54 8.85 8.48
CA TRP A 51 -23.98 8.22 9.68
C TRP A 51 -23.51 6.77 9.50
N GLY A 52 -23.97 6.07 8.45
CA GLY A 52 -23.62 4.68 8.15
C GLY A 52 -22.82 4.57 6.85
N VAL A 53 -21.84 5.46 6.65
CA VAL A 53 -21.02 5.51 5.44
C VAL A 53 -19.88 4.47 5.49
N THR A 54 -19.64 3.79 4.38
CA THR A 54 -18.38 3.06 4.13
C THR A 54 -17.33 4.05 3.66
N LEU A 55 -16.17 4.05 4.30
CA LEU A 55 -15.05 4.90 3.93
C LEU A 55 -14.24 4.19 2.84
N THR A 56 -13.81 4.93 1.84
CA THR A 56 -12.90 4.42 0.81
C THR A 56 -11.71 5.33 0.61
N ILE A 57 -10.54 4.73 0.40
CA ILE A 57 -9.30 5.44 0.04
C ILE A 57 -8.77 4.79 -1.23
N THR A 58 -8.60 5.60 -2.27
CA THR A 58 -8.10 5.17 -3.58
C THR A 58 -6.63 5.55 -3.71
N PHE A 59 -5.81 4.60 -4.14
CA PHE A 59 -4.38 4.76 -4.33
C PHE A 59 -4.01 4.81 -5.82
N SER A 60 -2.78 5.23 -6.12
CA SER A 60 -2.24 5.30 -7.49
C SER A 60 -2.04 3.94 -8.16
N GLU A 61 -1.93 2.88 -7.36
CA GLU A 61 -1.58 1.54 -7.81
C GLU A 61 -2.36 0.47 -7.03
N ASN A 62 -2.29 -0.79 -7.49
CA ASN A 62 -2.86 -1.91 -6.76
C ASN A 62 -2.16 -2.09 -5.41
N ILE A 63 -2.96 -2.32 -4.37
CA ILE A 63 -2.48 -2.35 -3.00
C ILE A 63 -2.66 -3.71 -2.33
N GLN A 64 -1.92 -3.89 -1.25
CA GLN A 64 -2.07 -4.93 -0.25
C GLN A 64 -2.00 -4.30 1.15
N VAL A 65 -2.68 -4.90 2.11
CA VAL A 65 -2.60 -4.49 3.52
C VAL A 65 -1.39 -5.10 4.19
N ALA A 66 -0.81 -4.39 5.15
CA ALA A 66 0.23 -4.90 6.03
C ALA A 66 -0.35 -5.39 7.37
N GLU A 67 0.45 -6.08 8.18
CA GLU A 67 0.04 -6.63 9.48
C GLU A 67 -0.51 -5.57 10.45
N ASN A 68 -0.04 -4.33 10.31
CA ASN A 68 -0.45 -3.17 11.10
C ASN A 68 -1.74 -2.49 10.60
N ILE A 69 -2.50 -3.07 9.68
CA ILE A 69 -3.80 -2.53 9.22
C ILE A 69 -4.80 -2.29 10.36
N GLY A 70 -4.63 -2.93 11.51
CA GLY A 70 -5.40 -2.66 12.74
C GLY A 70 -5.09 -1.31 13.42
N LYS A 71 -4.10 -0.55 12.94
CA LYS A 71 -3.71 0.76 13.51
C LYS A 71 -4.41 1.96 12.86
N VAL A 72 -5.31 1.75 11.90
CA VAL A 72 -6.11 2.84 11.33
C VAL A 72 -7.01 3.40 12.43
N ILE A 73 -7.09 4.73 12.51
CA ILE A 73 -7.89 5.42 13.51
C ILE A 73 -9.13 5.99 12.80
N ILE A 74 -10.30 5.65 13.33
CA ILE A 74 -11.58 6.26 12.96
C ILE A 74 -12.11 6.92 14.22
N ASP A 75 -11.87 8.21 14.36
CA ASP A 75 -12.33 9.02 15.48
C ASP A 75 -13.59 9.78 15.07
N ASN A 76 -14.67 9.67 15.85
CA ASN A 76 -15.84 10.52 15.72
C ASN A 76 -16.05 11.29 17.02
N ALA A 77 -15.69 12.58 17.03
CA ALA A 77 -15.79 13.47 18.18
C ALA A 77 -15.19 12.90 19.50
N GLY A 78 -14.05 12.24 19.41
CA GLY A 78 -13.32 11.62 20.52
C GLY A 78 -13.68 10.17 20.78
N VAL A 79 -14.64 9.59 20.05
CA VAL A 79 -15.02 8.18 20.15
C VAL A 79 -14.33 7.38 19.05
N LEU A 80 -13.54 6.38 19.43
CA LEU A 80 -12.86 5.50 18.47
C LEU A 80 -13.79 4.38 17.99
N TYR A 81 -13.87 4.22 16.68
CA TYR A 81 -14.65 3.18 16.02
C TYR A 81 -13.76 2.04 15.56
N GLY A 82 -14.14 0.81 15.92
CA GLY A 82 -13.61 -0.39 15.26
C GLY A 82 -14.11 -0.47 13.81
N TYR A 83 -13.45 -1.27 12.98
CA TYR A 83 -13.82 -1.43 11.58
C TYR A 83 -13.55 -2.85 11.07
N THR A 84 -14.14 -3.17 9.93
CA THR A 84 -13.66 -4.24 9.04
C THR A 84 -13.09 -3.59 7.79
N TYR A 85 -12.20 -4.29 7.08
CA TYR A 85 -11.58 -3.76 5.88
C TYR A 85 -11.67 -4.74 4.71
N LYS A 86 -11.60 -4.21 3.49
CA LYS A 86 -11.46 -4.98 2.25
C LYS A 86 -10.60 -4.19 1.27
N VAL A 87 -9.79 -4.90 0.48
CA VAL A 87 -9.07 -4.31 -0.65
C VAL A 87 -9.66 -4.84 -1.95
N ARG A 88 -9.82 -3.97 -2.96
CA ARG A 88 -10.07 -4.35 -4.35
C ARG A 88 -9.23 -3.46 -5.26
N GLY A 89 -8.23 -4.05 -5.94
CA GLY A 89 -7.34 -3.31 -6.83
C GLY A 89 -6.63 -2.18 -6.08
N THR A 90 -6.92 -0.94 -6.47
CA THR A 90 -6.33 0.27 -5.90
C THR A 90 -7.12 0.85 -4.72
N THR A 91 -8.23 0.24 -4.31
CA THR A 91 -9.15 0.83 -3.31
C THR A 91 -9.16 0.04 -2.01
N LEU A 92 -8.90 0.74 -0.91
CA LEU A 92 -9.15 0.27 0.46
C LEU A 92 -10.56 0.69 0.88
N TYR A 93 -11.35 -0.28 1.34
CA TYR A 93 -12.67 -0.08 1.93
C TYR A 93 -12.55 -0.30 3.44
N LEU A 94 -13.02 0.66 4.23
CA LEU A 94 -13.13 0.57 5.68
C LEU A 94 -14.61 0.70 6.05
N ASN A 95 -15.15 -0.34 6.69
CA ASN A 95 -16.52 -0.36 7.19
C ASN A 95 -16.50 -0.19 8.71
N PRO A 96 -16.85 1.00 9.24
CA PRO A 96 -16.99 1.22 10.68
C PRO A 96 -17.98 0.24 11.31
N LYS A 97 -17.67 -0.23 12.52
CA LYS A 97 -18.57 -1.05 13.32
C LYS A 97 -19.56 -0.15 14.04
N GLY A 98 -20.73 0.04 13.41
CA GLY A 98 -21.80 0.88 13.92
C GLY A 98 -21.89 2.23 13.22
N ASN A 99 -22.77 3.08 13.73
CA ASN A 99 -23.11 4.35 13.11
C ASN A 99 -22.40 5.50 13.80
N PHE A 100 -21.90 6.45 13.02
CA PHE A 100 -21.32 7.67 13.55
C PHE A 100 -22.37 8.51 14.30
N GLN A 101 -21.91 9.28 15.28
CA GLN A 101 -22.75 10.25 15.98
C GLN A 101 -23.25 11.31 15.00
N TYR A 102 -24.44 11.84 15.22
CA TYR A 102 -24.99 12.89 14.37
C TYR A 102 -24.28 14.22 14.64
N ASN A 103 -24.20 15.09 13.64
CA ASN A 103 -23.63 16.43 13.76
C ASN A 103 -22.21 16.47 14.39
N SER A 104 -21.41 15.45 14.11
CA SER A 104 -20.06 15.30 14.65
C SER A 104 -19.00 15.42 13.55
N LEU A 105 -17.78 15.77 13.97
CA LEU A 105 -16.59 15.70 13.12
C LEU A 105 -16.01 14.29 13.22
N CYS A 106 -15.80 13.65 12.07
CA CYS A 106 -15.07 12.40 11.98
C CYS A 106 -13.68 12.68 11.41
N ILE A 107 -12.64 12.12 12.02
CA ILE A 107 -11.25 12.20 11.59
C ILE A 107 -10.77 10.77 11.34
N ILE A 108 -10.28 10.53 10.13
CA ILE A 108 -9.70 9.25 9.73
C ILE A 108 -8.19 9.44 9.63
N THR A 109 -7.43 8.56 10.27
CA THR A 109 -5.98 8.54 10.16
C THR A 109 -5.53 7.17 9.69
N LEU A 110 -4.86 7.16 8.55
CA LEU A 110 -4.21 6.02 7.93
C LEU A 110 -2.70 6.15 8.16
N PRO A 111 -2.12 5.46 9.15
CA PRO A 111 -0.68 5.56 9.41
C PRO A 111 0.15 5.06 8.23
N MET A 112 1.36 5.59 8.08
CA MET A 112 2.28 5.10 7.05
C MET A 112 2.54 3.60 7.22
N GLY A 113 2.66 2.91 6.07
CA GLY A 113 3.00 1.49 6.02
C GLY A 113 1.87 0.51 6.33
N VAL A 114 0.64 0.95 6.69
CA VAL A 114 -0.52 0.06 6.83
C VAL A 114 -1.03 -0.49 5.49
N VAL A 115 -0.71 0.21 4.41
CA VAL A 115 -0.97 -0.19 3.02
C VAL A 115 0.32 -0.07 2.22
N LYS A 116 0.57 -1.07 1.37
CA LYS A 116 1.68 -1.10 0.42
C LYS A 116 1.19 -1.36 -0.99
N SER A 117 1.95 -0.95 -2.00
CA SER A 117 1.76 -1.44 -3.36
C SER A 117 2.13 -2.92 -3.43
N LEU A 118 1.76 -3.58 -4.53
CA LEU A 118 2.25 -4.94 -4.81
C LEU A 118 3.78 -4.98 -5.02
N SER A 119 4.38 -3.85 -5.41
CA SER A 119 5.83 -3.66 -5.53
C SER A 119 6.54 -3.33 -4.21
N GLY A 120 5.80 -3.20 -3.09
CA GLY A 120 6.35 -2.99 -1.76
C GLY A 120 6.47 -1.53 -1.31
N SER A 121 6.16 -0.56 -2.17
CA SER A 121 6.10 0.87 -1.82
C SER A 121 5.03 1.17 -0.79
N SER A 122 5.24 2.18 0.04
CA SER A 122 4.25 2.70 1.00
C SER A 122 4.04 4.20 0.78
N ILE A 123 2.94 4.74 1.33
CA ILE A 123 2.78 6.20 1.45
C ILE A 123 3.89 6.78 2.35
N SER A 124 4.36 7.98 2.02
CA SER A 124 5.54 8.59 2.67
C SER A 124 5.28 9.10 4.09
N ASN A 125 4.04 9.45 4.42
CA ASN A 125 3.63 9.96 5.72
C ASN A 125 2.26 9.39 6.10
N ASP A 126 1.87 9.57 7.36
CA ASP A 126 0.50 9.36 7.79
C ASP A 126 -0.44 10.22 6.94
N TYR A 127 -1.54 9.62 6.50
CA TYR A 127 -2.60 10.32 5.81
C TYR A 127 -3.77 10.54 6.74
N SER A 128 -4.26 11.78 6.83
CA SER A 128 -5.44 12.11 7.62
C SER A 128 -6.39 13.00 6.83
N TYR A 129 -7.67 12.74 6.99
CA TYR A 129 -8.74 13.57 6.44
C TYR A 129 -9.94 13.60 7.40
N SER A 130 -10.82 14.56 7.22
CA SER A 130 -11.98 14.76 8.08
C SER A 130 -13.27 15.03 7.30
N PHE A 131 -14.41 14.74 7.91
CA PHE A 131 -15.73 15.09 7.36
C PHE A 131 -16.75 15.28 8.48
N ARG A 132 -17.86 15.97 8.17
CA ARG A 132 -18.97 16.18 9.09
C ARG A 132 -20.14 15.26 8.80
N VAL A 133 -20.58 14.53 9.82
CA VAL A 133 -21.77 13.69 9.78
C VAL A 133 -23.02 14.57 9.82
N LYS A 134 -24.03 14.23 9.02
CA LYS A 134 -25.29 14.97 8.97
C LYS A 134 -25.96 15.08 10.34
N ALA A 135 -26.69 16.17 10.54
CA ALA A 135 -27.56 16.31 11.70
C ALA A 135 -28.69 15.27 11.69
N LYS A 136 -29.24 14.99 12.87
CA LYS A 136 -30.46 14.19 13.00
C LYS A 136 -31.64 15.06 12.58
N ARG A 137 -32.48 14.55 11.67
CA ARG A 137 -33.76 15.20 11.33
C ARG A 137 -34.78 14.97 12.44
#